data_AF-A0A816P924-F1
#
_entry.id   AF-A0A816P924-F1
#
_cell.length_a   1.000
_cell.length_b   1.000
_cell.length_c   1.000
_cell.angle_alpha   90.00
_cell.angle_beta   90.00
_cell.angle_gamma   90.00
#
_symmetry.space_group_name_H-M   'P 1'
#
loop_
_entity.id
_entity.type
_entity.pdbx_description
1 polymer ?
#
loop_
_entity_poly.entity_id
_entity_poly.type
_entity_poly.pdbx_seq_one_letter_code
_entity_poly.pdbx_strand_id
1 'polypeptide(L)'
;MSDYNSIIFFQSFSTGYLPEELGIEGANKTLKRFSAVIMATPADSRAVKSLNNSQGTNKFVFKKVGEKMEDTKTEVVNVFKSLEKVKAEPSQGSTFLKDRLVELRELNTTEHFTKFYEEMFPFVQTLPLVISQKEIVFSKLVSGLHMEARLSLGAFLELIDDLSRDLLDSFIP
;
A
#
# COMPACT_ATOMS: atom_id res chain seq x y z
N MET A 1 32.50 11.61 -4.28
CA MET A 1 32.63 10.14 -4.31
C MET A 1 33.04 9.76 -2.91
N SER A 2 32.05 9.31 -2.16
CA SER A 2 31.93 9.50 -0.72
C SER A 2 32.45 8.29 0.05
N ASP A 3 32.65 8.53 1.35
CA ASP A 3 32.63 7.54 2.44
C ASP A 3 33.99 7.10 3.00
N TYR A 4 34.68 8.08 3.58
CA TYR A 4 35.28 7.88 4.91
C TYR A 4 34.20 8.13 5.96
N ASN A 5 33.68 7.08 6.59
CA ASN A 5 33.23 7.12 7.99
C ASN A 5 32.69 5.75 8.38
N SER A 6 33.41 5.08 9.28
CA SER A 6 32.83 4.32 10.40
C SER A 6 33.99 3.88 11.29
N ILE A 7 34.34 4.78 12.21
CA ILE A 7 35.22 4.49 13.34
C ILE A 7 34.55 3.42 14.20
N ILE A 8 35.34 2.41 14.50
CA ILE A 8 34.99 1.20 15.26
C ILE A 8 34.68 1.59 16.72
N PHE A 9 33.47 1.26 17.18
CA PHE A 9 33.16 1.18 18.61
C PHE A 9 33.84 -0.09 19.16
N PHE A 10 35.02 0.06 19.77
CA PHE A 10 35.65 -1.01 20.54
C PHE A 10 34.98 -1.05 21.92
N GLN A 11 33.96 -1.88 22.07
CA GLN A 11 33.43 -2.23 23.39
C GLN A 11 34.24 -3.44 23.89
N SER A 12 35.23 -3.17 24.74
CA SER A 12 35.99 -4.19 25.46
C SER A 12 35.04 -5.04 26.31
N PHE A 13 34.87 -6.30 25.94
CA PHE A 13 34.40 -7.31 26.89
C PHE A 13 35.60 -7.96 27.55
N SER A 14 35.68 -7.69 28.85
CA SER A 14 36.65 -8.22 29.79
C SER A 14 36.35 -9.70 30.09
N THR A 15 37.44 -10.41 30.41
CA THR A 15 37.53 -11.66 31.22
C THR A 15 37.00 -12.97 30.64
N GLY A 16 37.95 -13.88 30.35
CA GLY A 16 37.69 -15.32 30.25
C GLY A 16 38.82 -16.11 29.58
N TYR A 17 39.87 -16.43 30.34
CA TYR A 17 40.85 -17.52 30.15
C TYR A 17 41.38 -17.80 28.72
N LEU A 18 42.61 -17.32 28.43
CA LEU A 18 43.48 -17.94 27.41
C LEU A 18 44.22 -19.13 28.04
N PRO A 19 44.18 -20.33 27.45
CA PRO A 19 45.28 -21.27 27.59
C PRO A 19 46.45 -20.78 26.72
N GLU A 20 47.61 -20.59 27.35
CA GLU A 20 48.89 -20.49 26.66
C GLU A 20 49.10 -21.71 25.74
N GLU A 21 49.77 -21.47 24.60
CA GLU A 21 50.20 -22.43 23.58
C GLU A 21 49.28 -22.66 22.37
N LEU A 22 49.10 -21.63 21.53
CA LEU A 22 48.93 -21.84 20.08
C LEU A 22 49.65 -20.72 19.30
N GLY A 23 50.64 -21.10 18.50
CA GLY A 23 51.44 -20.18 17.68
C GLY A 23 50.62 -19.34 16.68
N ILE A 24 51.26 -18.32 16.14
CA ILE A 24 50.72 -17.26 15.26
C ILE A 24 49.92 -17.81 14.05
N GLU A 25 50.23 -19.03 13.61
CA GLU A 25 49.51 -19.78 12.56
C GLU A 25 48.08 -20.17 12.98
N GLY A 26 47.91 -20.62 14.23
CA GLY A 26 46.63 -21.05 14.80
C GLY A 26 45.68 -19.89 15.08
N ALA A 27 46.23 -18.74 15.48
CA ALA A 27 45.47 -17.51 15.67
C ALA A 27 44.87 -16.99 14.35
N ASN A 28 45.63 -17.03 13.24
CA ASN A 28 45.15 -16.61 11.92
C ASN A 28 44.08 -17.55 11.34
N LYS A 29 44.20 -18.86 11.56
CA LYS A 29 43.19 -19.83 11.13
C LYS A 29 41.88 -19.67 11.91
N THR A 30 41.99 -19.35 13.19
CA THR A 30 40.86 -19.10 14.09
C THR A 30 40.19 -17.77 13.77
N LEU A 31 40.95 -16.70 13.53
CA LEU A 31 40.44 -15.40 13.06
C LEU A 31 39.79 -15.49 11.67
N LYS A 32 40.35 -16.26 10.72
CA LYS A 32 39.68 -16.56 9.44
C LYS A 32 38.36 -17.30 9.63
N ARG A 33 38.31 -18.23 10.59
CA ARG A 33 37.09 -18.99 10.91
C ARG A 33 36.03 -18.13 11.60
N PHE A 34 36.43 -17.21 12.48
CA PHE A 34 35.52 -16.25 13.11
C PHE A 34 35.05 -15.16 12.13
N SER A 35 35.91 -14.67 11.24
CA SER A 35 35.55 -13.72 10.17
C SER A 35 34.58 -14.33 9.15
N ALA A 36 34.78 -15.60 8.78
CA ALA A 36 33.89 -16.32 7.86
C ALA A 36 32.50 -16.63 8.48
N VAL A 37 32.37 -16.62 9.80
CA VAL A 37 31.13 -16.94 10.52
C VAL A 37 30.18 -15.74 10.66
N ILE A 38 30.62 -14.50 10.36
CA ILE A 38 29.82 -13.29 10.63
C ILE A 38 29.15 -12.68 9.38
N MET A 39 29.47 -13.15 8.17
CA MET A 39 28.86 -12.60 6.95
C MET A 39 27.71 -13.48 6.46
N ALA A 40 26.48 -12.99 6.59
CA ALA A 40 25.31 -13.59 5.97
C ALA A 40 25.55 -13.76 4.46
N THR A 41 25.62 -15.00 4.01
CA THR A 41 25.92 -15.30 2.62
C THR A 41 24.66 -15.16 1.75
N PRO A 42 24.79 -14.94 0.44
CA PRO A 42 23.64 -14.95 -0.46
C PRO A 42 22.85 -16.27 -0.42
N ALA A 43 23.50 -17.38 -0.06
CA ALA A 43 22.85 -18.67 0.14
C ALA A 43 21.94 -18.66 1.39
N ASP A 44 22.39 -18.04 2.49
CA ASP A 44 21.59 -17.86 3.71
C ASP A 44 20.37 -16.98 3.42
N SER A 45 20.53 -15.90 2.64
CA SER A 45 19.42 -15.05 2.20
C SER A 45 18.39 -15.81 1.34
N ARG A 46 18.83 -16.78 0.53
CA ARG A 46 17.94 -17.62 -0.29
C ARG A 46 17.19 -18.64 0.58
N ALA A 47 17.84 -19.26 1.56
CA ALA A 47 17.23 -20.23 2.47
C ALA A 47 16.12 -19.62 3.33
N VAL A 48 16.28 -18.37 3.79
CA VAL A 48 15.25 -17.65 4.55
C VAL A 48 14.04 -17.28 3.66
N LYS A 49 14.27 -16.93 2.40
CA LYS A 49 13.18 -16.63 1.44
C LYS A 49 12.32 -17.85 1.11
N SER A 50 12.90 -19.06 1.06
CA SER A 50 12.12 -20.28 0.84
C SER A 50 11.18 -20.65 2.00
N LEU A 51 11.40 -20.13 3.22
CA LEU A 51 10.49 -20.33 4.35
C LEU A 51 9.14 -19.63 4.14
N ASN A 52 9.09 -18.53 3.38
CA ASN A 52 7.85 -17.83 3.06
C ASN A 52 6.92 -18.62 2.13
N ASN A 53 7.43 -19.65 1.44
CA ASN A 53 6.65 -20.49 0.51
C ASN A 53 6.12 -21.77 1.16
N SER A 54 6.42 -21.99 2.45
CA SER A 54 5.91 -23.14 3.19
C SER A 54 4.45 -22.91 3.63
N GLN A 55 3.65 -23.98 3.76
CA GLN A 55 2.30 -23.95 4.33
C GLN A 55 2.35 -23.71 5.85
N GLY A 56 3.01 -22.64 6.28
CA GLY A 56 3.02 -22.21 7.66
C GLY A 56 1.66 -21.66 8.08
N THR A 57 1.39 -21.67 9.39
CA THR A 57 0.18 -21.08 9.99
C THR A 57 0.19 -19.55 9.97
N ASN A 58 1.27 -18.92 9.52
CA ASN A 58 1.41 -17.47 9.51
C ASN A 58 0.51 -16.86 8.41
N LYS A 59 -0.46 -16.06 8.84
CA LYS A 59 -1.42 -15.38 7.97
C LYS A 59 -0.84 -14.17 7.24
N PHE A 60 0.27 -13.61 7.73
CA PHE A 60 0.89 -12.42 7.17
C PHE A 60 2.28 -12.75 6.63
N VAL A 61 2.40 -12.79 5.31
CA VAL A 61 3.66 -13.09 4.60
C VAL A 61 4.06 -11.88 3.76
N PHE A 62 5.33 -11.50 3.83
CA PHE A 62 5.88 -10.45 2.99
C PHE A 62 5.91 -10.90 1.52
N LYS A 63 5.33 -10.07 0.64
CA LYS A 63 5.34 -10.27 -0.82
C LYS A 63 6.13 -9.17 -1.51
N LYS A 64 6.92 -9.52 -2.52
CA LYS A 64 7.60 -8.52 -3.35
C LYS A 64 6.58 -7.77 -4.22
N VAL A 65 6.95 -6.57 -4.68
CA VAL A 65 6.08 -5.74 -5.53
C VAL A 65 5.60 -6.49 -6.78
N GLY A 66 6.49 -7.22 -7.48
CA GLY A 66 6.10 -8.00 -8.66
C GLY A 66 5.13 -9.13 -8.35
N GLU A 67 5.34 -9.86 -7.24
CA GLU A 67 4.42 -10.91 -6.76
C GLU A 67 3.06 -10.30 -6.39
N LYS A 68 3.07 -9.16 -5.68
CA LYS A 68 1.87 -8.41 -5.31
C LYS A 68 1.08 -7.93 -6.54
N MET A 69 1.76 -7.47 -7.59
CA MET A 69 1.09 -7.02 -8.82
C MET A 69 0.36 -8.15 -9.54
N GLU A 70 0.96 -9.35 -9.61
CA GLU A 70 0.31 -10.52 -10.21
C GLU A 70 -0.87 -11.01 -9.37
N ASP A 71 -0.74 -11.00 -8.05
CA ASP A 71 -1.86 -11.29 -7.13
C ASP A 71 -2.98 -10.27 -7.31
N THR A 72 -2.68 -8.97 -7.31
CA THR A 72 -3.67 -7.90 -7.52
C THR A 72 -4.33 -7.99 -8.89
N LYS A 73 -3.58 -8.32 -9.95
CA LYS A 73 -4.17 -8.56 -11.29
C LYS A 73 -5.17 -9.71 -11.26
N THR A 74 -4.84 -10.78 -10.55
CA THR A 74 -5.73 -11.94 -10.39
C THR A 74 -6.95 -11.59 -9.56
N GLU A 75 -6.78 -10.85 -8.46
CA GLU A 75 -7.87 -10.34 -7.62
C GLU A 75 -8.80 -9.42 -8.40
N VAL A 76 -8.29 -8.44 -9.15
CA VAL A 76 -9.09 -7.54 -9.99
C VAL A 76 -9.93 -8.33 -11.00
N VAL A 77 -9.34 -9.32 -11.70
CA VAL A 77 -10.05 -10.20 -12.63
C VAL A 77 -11.12 -11.04 -11.92
N ASN A 78 -10.87 -11.47 -10.69
CA ASN A 78 -11.83 -12.24 -9.90
C ASN A 78 -12.93 -11.36 -9.29
N VAL A 79 -12.64 -10.11 -8.91
CA VAL A 79 -13.62 -9.14 -8.41
C VAL A 79 -14.63 -8.81 -9.51
N PHE A 80 -14.19 -8.61 -10.76
CA PHE A 80 -15.11 -8.50 -11.90
C PHE A 80 -16.02 -9.74 -12.09
N LYS A 81 -15.64 -10.90 -11.54
CA LYS A 81 -16.39 -12.16 -11.62
C LYS A 81 -17.18 -12.50 -10.36
N SER A 82 -16.77 -12.01 -9.18
CA SER A 82 -17.34 -12.33 -7.87
C SER A 82 -18.08 -11.16 -7.22
N LEU A 83 -18.22 -10.05 -7.95
CA LEU A 83 -18.63 -8.75 -7.44
C LEU A 83 -19.80 -8.91 -6.46
N GLU A 84 -19.52 -8.55 -5.21
CA GLU A 84 -20.52 -8.20 -4.21
C GLU A 84 -21.62 -7.42 -4.93
N LYS A 85 -22.88 -7.88 -4.83
CA LYS A 85 -23.96 -7.45 -5.74
C LYS A 85 -23.95 -5.93 -5.87
N VAL A 86 -23.41 -5.44 -7.00
CA VAL A 86 -23.39 -4.01 -7.26
C VAL A 86 -24.83 -3.54 -7.18
N LYS A 87 -25.08 -2.52 -6.36
CA LYS A 87 -26.42 -1.96 -6.23
C LYS A 87 -26.90 -1.58 -7.63
N ALA A 88 -27.99 -2.23 -8.05
CA ALA A 88 -28.61 -1.98 -9.35
C ALA A 88 -29.29 -0.60 -9.37
N GLU A 89 -29.74 -0.14 -8.21
CA GLU A 89 -30.40 1.14 -8.01
C GLU A 89 -29.82 1.84 -6.77
N PRO A 90 -29.78 3.19 -6.78
CA PRO A 90 -29.40 3.96 -5.60
C PRO A 90 -30.49 3.86 -4.52
N SER A 91 -30.20 4.36 -3.34
CA SER A 91 -31.20 4.48 -2.28
C SER A 91 -32.35 5.41 -2.72
N GLN A 92 -33.56 5.16 -2.21
CA GLN A 92 -34.78 5.84 -2.67
C GLN A 92 -34.63 7.37 -2.60
N GLY A 93 -34.77 8.04 -3.76
CA GLY A 93 -34.64 9.50 -3.87
C GLY A 93 -33.20 10.03 -3.79
N SER A 94 -32.19 9.16 -3.85
CA SER A 94 -30.76 9.48 -3.84
C SER A 94 -30.12 9.20 -5.21
N THR A 95 -28.81 9.37 -5.29
CA THR A 95 -27.98 9.03 -6.47
C THR A 95 -26.85 8.08 -6.06
N PHE A 96 -26.23 7.38 -7.01
CA PHE A 96 -25.10 6.50 -6.72
C PHE A 96 -23.95 7.30 -6.09
N LEU A 97 -23.64 8.45 -6.69
CA LEU A 97 -22.59 9.34 -6.20
C LEU A 97 -22.86 9.84 -4.78
N LYS A 98 -24.10 10.22 -4.47
CA LYS A 98 -24.47 10.71 -3.12
C LYS A 98 -24.33 9.62 -2.07
N ASP A 99 -24.87 8.43 -2.35
CA ASP A 99 -24.80 7.29 -1.43
C ASP A 99 -23.35 6.95 -1.12
N ARG A 100 -22.50 6.87 -2.15
CA ARG A 100 -21.07 6.60 -1.98
C ARG A 100 -20.34 7.72 -1.26
N LEU A 101 -20.66 8.98 -1.54
CA LEU A 101 -20.03 10.12 -0.86
C LEU A 101 -20.28 10.10 0.65
N VAL A 102 -21.49 9.72 1.07
CA VAL A 102 -21.83 9.58 2.50
C VAL A 102 -21.11 8.38 3.13
N GLU A 103 -21.07 7.24 2.46
CA GLU A 103 -20.35 6.06 2.93
C GLU A 103 -18.84 6.33 3.09
N LEU A 104 -18.24 6.95 2.09
CA LEU A 104 -16.82 7.29 2.10
C LEU A 104 -16.48 8.36 3.15
N ARG A 105 -17.43 9.20 3.53
CA ARG A 105 -17.25 10.14 4.66
C ARG A 105 -17.10 9.41 5.99
N GLU A 106 -17.73 8.25 6.15
CA GLU A 106 -17.58 7.42 7.35
C GLU A 106 -16.27 6.62 7.32
N LEU A 107 -15.82 6.21 6.13
CA LEU A 107 -14.61 5.39 5.96
C LEU A 107 -13.31 6.21 5.83
N ASN A 108 -13.38 7.43 5.28
CA ASN A 108 -12.23 8.25 4.95
C ASN A 108 -12.15 9.49 5.85
N THR A 109 -11.19 9.49 6.78
CA THR A 109 -10.92 10.56 7.74
C THR A 109 -9.73 11.44 7.36
N THR A 110 -9.31 11.42 6.09
CA THR A 110 -8.22 12.29 5.63
C THR A 110 -8.70 13.74 5.52
N GLU A 111 -7.84 14.70 5.90
CA GLU A 111 -8.16 16.12 5.84
C GLU A 111 -8.60 16.56 4.44
N HIS A 112 -7.90 16.08 3.40
CA HIS A 112 -8.23 16.37 2.00
C HIS A 112 -9.63 15.89 1.63
N PHE A 113 -10.02 14.69 2.05
CA PHE A 113 -11.33 14.14 1.75
C PHE A 113 -12.43 14.85 2.55
N THR A 114 -12.18 15.20 3.82
CA THR A 114 -13.15 15.94 4.64
C THR A 114 -13.47 17.31 4.02
N LYS A 115 -12.45 18.08 3.61
CA LYS A 115 -12.65 19.37 2.92
C LYS A 115 -13.38 19.19 1.59
N PHE A 116 -12.97 18.19 0.80
CA PHE A 116 -13.65 17.87 -0.45
C PHE A 116 -15.12 17.54 -0.24
N TYR A 117 -15.45 16.73 0.75
CA TYR A 117 -16.83 16.36 1.09
C TYR A 117 -17.68 17.61 1.38
N GLU A 118 -17.20 18.51 2.24
CA GLU A 118 -17.91 19.74 2.60
C GLU A 118 -18.22 20.62 1.38
N GLU A 119 -17.26 20.73 0.47
CA GLU A 119 -17.43 21.50 -0.76
C GLU A 119 -18.30 20.80 -1.81
N MET A 120 -18.26 19.47 -1.88
CA MET A 120 -18.92 18.70 -2.93
C MET A 120 -20.38 18.38 -2.60
N PHE A 121 -20.68 18.17 -1.31
CA PHE A 121 -21.99 17.73 -0.82
C PHE A 121 -23.18 18.57 -1.34
N PRO A 122 -23.11 19.91 -1.44
CA PRO A 122 -24.23 20.71 -1.94
C PRO A 122 -24.66 20.38 -3.38
N PHE A 123 -23.74 19.86 -4.20
CA PHE A 123 -23.96 19.65 -5.64
C PHE A 123 -24.48 18.24 -5.97
N VAL A 124 -24.44 17.31 -5.01
CA VAL A 124 -24.79 15.90 -5.24
C VAL A 124 -26.11 15.50 -4.58
N GLN A 125 -26.96 16.47 -4.23
CA GLN A 125 -28.18 16.20 -3.46
C GLN A 125 -29.21 15.36 -4.23
N THR A 126 -29.34 15.60 -5.53
CA THR A 126 -30.32 14.96 -6.42
C THR A 126 -29.74 14.76 -7.82
N LEU A 127 -30.28 13.80 -8.56
CA LEU A 127 -29.80 13.48 -9.91
C LEU A 127 -29.89 14.67 -10.89
N PRO A 128 -31.00 15.46 -10.94
CA PRO A 128 -31.06 16.63 -11.81
C PRO A 128 -29.97 17.67 -11.51
N LEU A 129 -29.60 17.82 -10.23
CA LEU A 129 -28.55 18.74 -9.82
C LEU A 129 -27.17 18.25 -10.27
N VAL A 130 -26.89 16.95 -10.12
CA VAL A 130 -25.66 16.32 -10.61
C VAL A 130 -25.52 16.49 -12.11
N ILE A 131 -26.59 16.25 -12.88
CA ILE A 131 -26.59 16.42 -14.34
C ILE A 131 -26.32 17.89 -14.72
N SER A 132 -26.98 18.84 -14.05
CA SER A 132 -26.81 20.27 -14.33
C SER A 132 -25.43 20.81 -13.96
N GLN A 133 -24.79 20.25 -12.93
CA GLN A 133 -23.51 20.72 -12.39
C GLN A 133 -22.36 19.77 -12.71
N LYS A 134 -22.53 18.87 -13.70
CA LYS A 134 -21.60 17.78 -14.00
C LYS A 134 -20.16 18.24 -14.20
N GLU A 135 -19.94 19.39 -14.84
CA GLU A 135 -18.61 19.96 -15.08
C GLU A 135 -17.93 20.38 -13.76
N ILE A 136 -18.70 20.97 -12.83
CA ILE A 136 -18.18 21.37 -11.52
C ILE A 136 -17.87 20.14 -10.68
N VAL A 137 -18.77 19.15 -10.67
CA VAL A 137 -18.58 17.89 -9.96
C VAL A 137 -17.33 17.17 -10.46
N PHE A 138 -17.18 17.04 -11.79
CA PHE A 138 -16.04 16.40 -12.41
C PHE A 138 -14.73 17.15 -12.13
N SER A 139 -14.73 18.49 -12.29
CA SER A 139 -13.55 19.31 -12.00
C SER A 139 -13.10 19.18 -10.54
N LYS A 140 -14.04 19.13 -9.59
CA LYS A 140 -13.71 18.95 -8.17
C LYS A 140 -13.14 17.55 -7.90
N LEU A 141 -13.74 16.50 -8.47
CA LEU A 141 -13.23 15.13 -8.33
C LEU A 141 -11.80 14.99 -8.88
N VAL A 142 -11.54 15.54 -10.07
CA VAL A 142 -10.20 15.50 -10.68
C VAL A 142 -9.20 16.31 -9.89
N SER A 143 -9.60 17.45 -9.30
CA SER A 143 -8.70 18.24 -8.43
C SER A 143 -8.25 17.47 -7.18
N GLY A 144 -9.04 16.48 -6.74
CA GLY A 144 -8.70 15.60 -5.63
C GLY A 144 -7.71 14.47 -6.00
N LEU A 145 -7.50 14.19 -7.29
CA LEU A 145 -6.56 13.17 -7.76
C LEU A 145 -5.11 13.68 -7.73
N HIS A 146 -4.54 13.77 -6.53
CA HIS A 146 -3.15 14.17 -6.32
C HIS A 146 -2.37 13.14 -5.50
N MET A 147 -1.07 13.01 -5.79
CA MET A 147 -0.19 12.01 -5.18
C MET A 147 0.13 12.25 -3.70
N GLU A 148 -0.19 13.43 -3.18
CA GLU A 148 -0.07 13.78 -1.76
C GLU A 148 -1.24 13.20 -0.95
N ALA A 149 -2.40 13.00 -1.59
CA ALA A 149 -3.59 12.40 -1.02
C ALA A 149 -3.69 10.88 -1.27
N ARG A 150 -2.58 10.16 -1.10
CA ARG A 150 -2.52 8.70 -1.37
C ARG A 150 -3.60 7.91 -0.62
N LEU A 151 -3.95 8.37 0.57
CA LEU A 151 -4.93 7.73 1.45
C LEU A 151 -6.40 8.00 1.05
N SER A 152 -6.66 9.00 0.20
CA SER A 152 -8.00 9.27 -0.34
C SER A 152 -8.12 9.04 -1.85
N LEU A 153 -7.02 8.75 -2.55
CA LEU A 153 -7.04 8.45 -3.98
C LEU A 153 -8.05 7.36 -4.36
N GLY A 154 -8.13 6.28 -3.57
CA GLY A 154 -9.12 5.21 -3.80
C GLY A 154 -10.56 5.72 -3.73
N ALA A 155 -10.86 6.56 -2.75
CA ALA A 155 -12.18 7.18 -2.58
C ALA A 155 -12.57 8.05 -3.79
N PHE A 156 -11.62 8.83 -4.32
CA PHE A 156 -11.87 9.63 -5.53
C PHE A 156 -12.15 8.78 -6.77
N LEU A 157 -11.43 7.67 -6.95
CA LEU A 157 -11.65 6.76 -8.08
C LEU A 157 -13.02 6.08 -8.00
N GLU A 158 -13.44 5.66 -6.82
CA GLU A 158 -14.77 5.09 -6.59
C GLU A 158 -15.88 6.11 -6.85
N LEU A 159 -15.71 7.37 -6.41
CA LEU A 159 -16.68 8.43 -6.70
C LEU A 159 -16.79 8.75 -8.20
N ILE A 160 -15.69 8.62 -8.96
CA ILE A 160 -15.72 8.78 -10.41
C ILE A 160 -16.49 7.64 -11.07
N ASP A 161 -16.31 6.41 -10.58
CA ASP A 161 -17.09 5.25 -11.03
C ASP A 161 -18.58 5.49 -10.79
N ASP A 162 -18.99 5.88 -9.59
CA ASP A 162 -20.40 6.14 -9.28
C ASP A 162 -20.98 7.36 -10.03
N LEU A 163 -20.17 8.40 -10.29
CA LEU A 163 -20.58 9.50 -11.17
C LEU A 163 -20.84 9.00 -12.60
N SER A 164 -20.03 8.07 -13.11
CA SER A 164 -20.24 7.49 -14.43
C SER A 164 -21.54 6.67 -14.49
N ARG A 165 -21.93 6.03 -13.38
CA ARG A 165 -23.19 5.29 -13.25
C ARG A 165 -24.40 6.23 -13.20
N ASP A 166 -24.27 7.38 -12.54
CA ASP A 166 -25.32 8.40 -12.50
C ASP A 166 -25.50 9.10 -13.87
N LEU A 167 -24.41 9.35 -14.61
CA LEU A 167 -24.46 10.11 -15.87
C LEU A 167 -24.64 9.25 -17.14
N LEU A 168 -24.27 7.97 -17.10
CA LEU A 168 -24.32 7.04 -18.25
C LEU A 168 -23.80 7.69 -19.54
N ASP A 169 -24.63 7.79 -20.58
CA ASP A 169 -24.27 8.36 -21.88
C ASP A 169 -23.88 9.85 -21.82
N SER A 170 -24.30 10.58 -20.78
CA SER A 170 -23.99 12.00 -20.59
C SER A 170 -22.61 12.25 -19.95
N PHE A 171 -21.89 11.19 -19.60
CA PHE A 171 -20.56 11.26 -18.98
C PHE A 171 -19.47 11.65 -19.97
N ILE A 172 -19.59 11.22 -21.23
CA ILE A 172 -18.63 11.53 -22.31
C ILE A 172 -19.15 12.76 -23.09
N PRO A 173 -18.29 13.73 -23.45
CA PRO A 173 -18.67 14.90 -24.24
C PRO A 173 -19.26 14.58 -25.62
#